data_AF-A0A401V4U7-F1
#
_entry.id   AF-A0A401V4U7-F1
#
_cell.length_a   1.000
_cell.length_b   1.000
_cell.length_c   1.000
_cell.angle_alpha   90.00
_cell.angle_beta   90.00
_cell.angle_gamma   90.00
#
_symmetry.space_group_name_H-M   'P 1'
#
loop_
_entity.id
_entity.type
_entity.pdbx_description
1 polymer ?
#
loop_
_entity_poly.entity_id
_entity_poly.type
_entity_poly.pdbx_seq_one_letter_code
_entity_poly.pdbx_strand_id
1 'polypeptide(L)'
;MSDPAGTGTTDAADRGATATAPRSRVGGPTHVGTASTDPLARATYRLLRITLVALPVLLLVSSFLVWVTGGRVERSISDYYDGDLRDVFVAMLAGIAVCLVAYRGFPAVEDYTLNWAGFLALVVAFVPNSLTAELERLDGAARTQAALPARIVLTSLLLVSAAVVLVEWRTTRATMHAARTARDGGWVFWLMTVLGLAVVALLVVRLVQPGTTFAWLHGAAAIVLIVSLALAVLSHGWPATDAASDRRYRRIYLTVAALMVAGLVLWPALERAGVDEAILVVEWWEIVLFIVFWVTETVRTWDPVAIEPLHLPDEPGTPVPPLAPPQRPATPRPHGAP
;
A
#
# COMPACT_ATOMS: atom_id res chain seq x y z
N MET A 1 27.69 54.78 51.93
CA MET A 1 28.38 54.94 53.23
C MET A 1 29.38 53.80 53.32
N SER A 2 30.65 54.16 53.17
CA SER A 2 31.88 53.37 53.44
C SER A 2 32.28 52.24 52.47
N ASP A 3 33.18 52.62 51.58
CA ASP A 3 34.24 51.84 50.90
C ASP A 3 35.30 51.38 51.94
N PRO A 4 36.26 50.45 51.64
CA PRO A 4 37.45 50.87 50.85
C PRO A 4 38.23 49.80 50.03
N ALA A 5 38.95 50.33 49.01
CA ALA A 5 40.36 50.09 48.60
C ALA A 5 40.87 48.65 48.38
N GLY A 6 41.41 48.27 47.21
CA GLY A 6 42.67 48.76 46.61
C GLY A 6 43.82 47.80 47.03
N THR A 7 44.83 47.36 46.29
CA THR A 7 45.51 47.71 45.02
C THR A 7 46.60 46.63 44.80
N GLY A 8 47.04 46.34 43.57
CA GLY A 8 48.33 45.62 43.38
C GLY A 8 48.57 44.94 42.04
N THR A 9 49.03 45.71 41.05
CA THR A 9 49.85 45.34 39.87
C THR A 9 51.17 44.64 40.30
N THR A 10 51.90 43.76 39.60
CA THR A 10 52.46 43.60 38.22
C THR A 10 52.95 42.13 38.11
N ASP A 11 53.15 41.44 36.99
CA ASP A 11 54.21 41.65 35.98
C ASP A 11 54.13 40.57 34.87
N ALA A 12 54.77 40.85 33.73
CA ALA A 12 54.88 40.11 32.46
C ALA A 12 55.49 38.68 32.61
N ALA A 13 55.50 37.74 31.65
CA ALA A 13 55.53 37.80 30.20
C ALA A 13 55.28 36.39 29.57
N ASP A 14 54.92 36.40 28.28
CA ASP A 14 55.42 35.50 27.24
C ASP A 14 54.78 34.09 27.02
N ARG A 15 54.52 33.84 25.72
CA ARG A 15 54.41 32.58 24.96
C ARG A 15 53.03 31.96 24.68
N GLY A 16 52.69 31.95 23.39
CA GLY A 16 52.09 30.77 22.75
C GLY A 16 50.71 30.96 22.13
N ALA A 17 50.57 31.85 21.15
CA ALA A 17 49.46 31.81 20.22
C ALA A 17 49.65 30.61 19.25
N THR A 18 48.95 29.51 19.48
CA THR A 18 48.70 28.46 18.48
C THR A 18 47.21 28.38 18.20
N ALA A 19 46.78 29.25 17.29
CA ALA A 19 45.49 29.15 16.61
C ALA A 19 45.43 27.81 15.87
N THR A 20 44.62 26.89 16.36
CA THR A 20 44.32 25.63 15.68
C THR A 20 43.40 25.95 14.51
N ALA A 21 43.96 25.99 13.30
CA ALA A 21 43.19 26.13 12.07
C ALA A 21 42.21 24.95 11.91
N PRO A 22 40.92 25.17 11.58
CA PRO A 22 40.04 24.08 11.24
C PRO A 22 40.49 23.49 9.89
N ARG A 23 40.90 22.23 9.91
CA ARG A 23 41.18 21.45 8.70
C ARG A 23 39.94 21.48 7.80
N SER A 24 40.05 22.15 6.66
CA SER A 24 39.07 22.07 5.58
C SER A 24 38.99 20.63 5.09
N ARG A 25 38.01 19.89 5.60
CA ARG A 25 37.59 18.62 5.04
C ARG A 25 37.05 18.95 3.64
N VAL A 26 37.80 18.58 2.62
CA VAL A 26 37.31 18.54 1.24
C VAL A 26 36.08 17.65 1.24
N GLY A 27 34.90 18.26 1.15
CA GLY A 27 33.64 17.57 1.04
C GLY A 27 33.61 16.86 -0.31
N GLY A 28 33.76 15.53 -0.30
CA GLY A 28 33.29 14.72 -1.41
C GLY A 28 31.77 14.92 -1.57
N PRO A 29 31.23 14.76 -2.79
CA PRO A 29 29.81 14.99 -3.04
C PRO A 29 29.00 14.09 -2.10
N THR A 30 28.32 14.72 -1.15
CA THR A 30 27.25 14.10 -0.40
C THR A 30 26.17 13.79 -1.43
N HIS A 31 26.05 12.53 -1.82
CA HIS A 31 24.85 12.02 -2.47
C HIS A 31 23.71 12.13 -1.45
N VAL A 32 23.14 13.33 -1.35
CA VAL A 32 21.79 13.54 -0.85
C VAL A 32 20.93 12.70 -1.78
N GLY A 33 20.42 11.57 -1.28
CA GLY A 33 19.59 10.66 -2.06
C GLY A 33 18.42 11.45 -2.65
N THR A 34 18.52 11.76 -3.95
CA THR A 34 17.42 12.36 -4.69
C THR A 34 16.28 11.35 -4.67
N ALA A 35 15.08 11.80 -4.29
CA ALA A 35 13.84 11.06 -4.56
C ALA A 35 13.94 10.49 -5.98
N SER A 36 13.65 9.20 -6.16
CA SER A 36 13.90 8.51 -7.43
C SER A 36 13.23 9.27 -8.58
N THR A 37 14.04 10.02 -9.33
CA THR A 37 13.65 10.76 -10.53
C THR A 37 13.41 9.83 -11.71
N ASP A 38 13.37 8.51 -11.47
CA ASP A 38 13.20 7.47 -12.48
C ASP A 38 11.82 7.58 -13.17
N PRO A 39 11.79 7.97 -14.45
CA PRO A 39 10.56 8.03 -15.24
C PRO A 39 9.80 6.70 -15.30
N LEU A 40 10.51 5.56 -15.24
CA LEU A 40 9.92 4.23 -15.30
C LEU A 40 9.12 3.92 -14.04
N ALA A 41 9.67 4.23 -12.86
CA ALA A 41 8.95 4.06 -11.59
C ALA A 41 7.65 4.88 -11.58
N ARG A 42 7.70 6.15 -12.00
CA ARG A 42 6.49 7.00 -12.09
C ARG A 42 5.45 6.44 -13.06
N ALA A 43 5.88 5.94 -14.22
CA ALA A 43 4.98 5.34 -15.20
C ALA A 43 4.30 4.07 -14.64
N THR A 44 5.04 3.20 -13.95
CA THR A 44 4.51 2.00 -13.31
C THR A 44 3.47 2.36 -12.24
N TYR A 45 3.75 3.31 -11.35
CA TYR A 45 2.80 3.76 -10.34
C TYR A 45 1.54 4.39 -10.92
N ARG A 46 1.68 5.12 -12.03
CA ARG A 46 0.54 5.67 -12.75
C ARG A 46 -0.33 4.55 -13.32
N LEU A 47 0.28 3.53 -13.93
CA LEU A 47 -0.45 2.38 -14.45
C LEU A 47 -1.16 1.60 -13.33
N LEU A 48 -0.51 1.37 -12.19
CA LEU A 48 -1.14 0.73 -11.03
C LEU A 48 -2.40 1.47 -10.59
N ARG A 49 -2.33 2.81 -10.45
CA ARG A 49 -3.48 3.63 -10.06
C ARG A 49 -4.61 3.60 -11.09
N ILE A 50 -4.27 3.66 -12.38
CA ILE A 50 -5.27 3.53 -13.46
C ILE A 50 -5.95 2.16 -13.42
N THR A 51 -5.19 1.08 -13.20
CA THR A 51 -5.75 -0.27 -13.07
C THR A 51 -6.66 -0.39 -11.85
N LEU A 52 -6.28 0.23 -10.72
CA LEU A 52 -7.10 0.30 -9.50
C LEU A 52 -8.38 1.13 -9.67
N VAL A 53 -8.48 1.95 -10.71
CA VAL A 53 -9.74 2.58 -11.15
C VAL A 53 -10.49 1.71 -12.15
N ALA A 54 -9.78 1.13 -13.13
CA ALA A 54 -10.39 0.39 -14.22
C ALA A 54 -11.05 -0.92 -13.79
N LEU A 55 -10.42 -1.71 -12.92
CA LEU A 55 -10.95 -3.01 -12.50
C LEU A 55 -12.27 -2.88 -11.69
N PRO A 56 -12.39 -1.98 -10.69
CA PRO A 56 -13.67 -1.80 -10.01
C PRO A 56 -14.74 -1.14 -10.88
N VAL A 57 -14.37 -0.25 -11.82
CA VAL A 57 -15.32 0.27 -12.82
C VAL A 57 -15.87 -0.85 -13.68
N LEU A 58 -15.00 -1.76 -14.16
CA LEU A 58 -15.43 -2.92 -14.92
C LEU A 58 -16.34 -3.83 -14.09
N LEU A 59 -16.07 -4.01 -12.80
CA LEU A 59 -16.93 -4.75 -11.89
C LEU A 59 -18.33 -4.11 -11.75
N LEU A 60 -18.40 -2.79 -11.54
CA LEU A 60 -19.67 -2.05 -11.48
C LEU A 60 -20.44 -2.09 -12.79
N VAL A 61 -19.76 -1.92 -13.92
CA VAL A 61 -20.40 -1.98 -15.25
C VAL A 61 -20.94 -3.39 -15.50
N SER A 62 -20.18 -4.42 -15.15
CA SER A 62 -20.59 -5.82 -15.33
C SER A 62 -21.83 -6.15 -14.49
N SER A 63 -21.84 -5.78 -13.20
CA SER A 63 -23.00 -6.01 -12.33
C SER A 63 -24.22 -5.20 -12.78
N PHE A 64 -24.03 -3.94 -13.18
CA PHE A 64 -25.10 -3.10 -13.72
C PHE A 64 -25.69 -3.66 -15.03
N LEU A 65 -24.85 -4.14 -15.95
CA LEU A 65 -25.32 -4.72 -17.20
C LEU A 65 -26.16 -5.97 -16.96
N VAL A 66 -25.74 -6.85 -16.04
CA VAL A 66 -26.53 -8.03 -15.68
C VAL A 66 -27.88 -7.65 -15.08
N TRP A 67 -27.92 -6.60 -14.24
CA TRP A 67 -29.18 -6.08 -13.72
C TRP A 67 -30.12 -5.65 -14.86
N VAL A 68 -29.63 -4.84 -15.81
CA VAL A 68 -30.45 -4.29 -16.90
C VAL A 68 -30.89 -5.36 -17.89
N THR A 69 -30.05 -6.35 -18.20
CA THR A 69 -30.37 -7.40 -19.19
C THR A 69 -31.14 -8.57 -18.60
N GLY A 70 -30.88 -8.92 -17.33
CA GLY A 70 -31.43 -10.11 -16.68
C GLY A 70 -32.71 -9.85 -15.88
N GLY A 71 -33.03 -8.58 -15.57
CA GLY A 71 -34.24 -8.20 -14.83
C GLY A 71 -34.28 -8.70 -13.37
N ARG A 72 -33.19 -9.26 -12.85
CA ARG A 72 -33.02 -9.71 -11.47
C ARG A 72 -31.82 -9.00 -10.86
N VAL A 73 -31.98 -8.54 -9.62
CA VAL A 73 -30.92 -7.95 -8.80
C VAL A 73 -30.48 -9.02 -7.80
N GLU A 74 -29.17 -9.27 -7.70
CA GLU A 74 -28.62 -10.12 -6.65
C GLU A 74 -28.51 -9.35 -5.33
N ARG A 75 -28.49 -10.05 -4.20
CA ARG A 75 -28.47 -9.39 -2.88
C ARG A 75 -27.10 -8.83 -2.52
N SER A 76 -26.03 -9.36 -3.13
CA SER A 76 -24.67 -8.84 -3.08
C SER A 76 -23.95 -8.99 -4.43
N ILE A 77 -22.83 -8.28 -4.59
CA ILE A 77 -21.88 -8.48 -5.68
C ILE A 77 -21.27 -9.87 -5.59
N SER A 78 -21.01 -10.37 -4.39
CA SER A 78 -20.45 -11.72 -4.19
C SER A 78 -21.42 -12.84 -4.54
N ASP A 79 -22.73 -12.59 -4.63
CA ASP A 79 -23.71 -13.58 -5.09
C ASP A 79 -23.61 -13.83 -6.62
N TYR A 80 -23.00 -12.91 -7.39
CA TYR A 80 -22.66 -13.15 -8.79
C TYR A 80 -21.63 -14.29 -8.98
N TYR A 81 -21.01 -14.75 -7.89
CA TYR A 81 -20.15 -15.94 -7.89
C TYR A 81 -20.89 -17.21 -8.34
N ASP A 82 -22.20 -17.29 -8.11
CA ASP A 82 -23.00 -18.45 -8.47
C ASP A 82 -23.53 -18.40 -9.92
N GLY A 83 -23.26 -17.30 -10.64
CA GLY A 83 -23.72 -17.07 -12.03
C GLY A 83 -22.59 -16.92 -13.04
N ASP A 84 -22.94 -16.45 -14.25
CA ASP A 84 -22.02 -16.29 -15.38
C ASP A 84 -20.92 -15.22 -15.15
N LEU A 85 -21.07 -14.38 -14.12
CA LEU A 85 -20.12 -13.33 -13.77
C LEU A 85 -19.04 -13.79 -12.78
N ARG A 86 -19.06 -15.04 -12.31
CA ARG A 86 -18.06 -15.55 -11.37
C ARG A 86 -16.63 -15.23 -11.81
N ASP A 87 -16.30 -15.59 -13.05
CA ASP A 87 -14.93 -15.48 -13.54
C ASP A 87 -14.49 -14.02 -13.65
N VAL A 88 -15.42 -13.12 -13.99
CA VAL A 88 -15.18 -11.66 -14.01
C VAL A 88 -14.96 -11.14 -12.59
N PHE A 89 -15.82 -11.49 -11.63
CA PHE A 89 -15.70 -11.10 -10.23
C PHE A 89 -14.34 -11.53 -9.65
N VAL A 90 -13.99 -12.81 -9.80
CA VAL A 90 -12.72 -13.36 -9.29
C VAL A 90 -11.53 -12.69 -9.97
N ALA A 91 -11.55 -12.52 -11.29
CA ALA A 91 -10.45 -11.89 -12.02
C ALA A 91 -10.24 -10.42 -11.61
N MET A 92 -11.31 -9.64 -11.47
CA MET A 92 -11.22 -8.24 -11.07
C MET A 92 -10.69 -8.11 -9.65
N LEU A 93 -11.23 -8.89 -8.70
CA LEU A 93 -10.85 -8.79 -7.30
C LEU A 93 -9.42 -9.31 -7.06
N ALA A 94 -9.00 -10.38 -7.75
CA ALA A 94 -7.62 -10.84 -7.74
C ALA A 94 -6.66 -9.82 -8.36
N GLY A 95 -7.05 -9.17 -9.47
CA GLY A 95 -6.27 -8.10 -10.09
C GLY A 95 -6.10 -6.89 -9.17
N ILE A 96 -7.19 -6.46 -8.50
CA ILE A 96 -7.16 -5.41 -7.48
C ILE A 96 -6.21 -5.82 -6.35
N ALA A 97 -6.34 -7.04 -5.82
CA ALA A 97 -5.49 -7.52 -4.75
C ALA A 97 -3.99 -7.44 -5.06
N VAL A 98 -3.59 -7.91 -6.25
CA VAL A 98 -2.19 -7.83 -6.69
C VAL A 98 -1.74 -6.38 -6.82
N CYS A 99 -2.58 -5.49 -7.36
CA CYS A 99 -2.25 -4.08 -7.49
C CYS A 99 -2.11 -3.39 -6.11
N LEU A 100 -2.96 -3.73 -5.13
CA LEU A 100 -2.90 -3.20 -3.78
C LEU A 100 -1.61 -3.61 -3.05
N VAL A 101 -1.17 -4.87 -3.21
CA VAL A 101 0.10 -5.34 -2.63
C VAL A 101 1.32 -4.76 -3.35
N ALA A 102 1.24 -4.59 -4.68
CA ALA A 102 2.33 -4.04 -5.48
C ALA A 102 2.52 -2.53 -5.26
N TYR A 103 1.44 -1.82 -4.92
CA TYR A 103 1.48 -0.37 -4.71
C TYR A 103 2.15 -0.04 -3.37
N ARG A 104 3.39 0.47 -3.40
CA ARG A 104 4.03 0.99 -2.17
C ARG A 104 3.51 2.37 -1.85
N GLY A 105 2.55 2.42 -0.92
CA GLY A 105 1.94 3.65 -0.42
C GLY A 105 2.87 4.49 0.45
N PHE A 106 2.54 5.76 0.58
CA PHE A 106 3.15 6.67 1.54
C PHE A 106 2.04 7.55 2.14
N PRO A 107 1.82 7.52 3.47
CA PRO A 107 2.74 7.06 4.53
C PRO A 107 2.77 5.54 4.74
N ALA A 108 3.71 5.03 5.55
CA ALA A 108 3.91 3.59 5.80
C ALA A 108 2.65 2.85 6.35
N VAL A 109 1.71 3.59 6.94
CA VAL A 109 0.41 3.04 7.35
C VAL A 109 -0.41 2.62 6.14
N GLU A 110 -0.41 3.42 5.06
CA GLU A 110 -1.10 3.11 3.80
C GLU A 110 -0.61 1.77 3.25
N ASP A 111 0.70 1.63 3.02
CA ASP A 111 1.32 0.40 2.51
C ASP A 111 0.92 -0.82 3.35
N TYR A 112 0.98 -0.70 4.68
CA TYR A 112 0.59 -1.78 5.59
C TYR A 112 -0.89 -2.17 5.46
N THR A 113 -1.79 -1.18 5.40
CA THR A 113 -3.23 -1.42 5.24
C THR A 113 -3.59 -1.95 3.85
N LEU A 114 -2.91 -1.50 2.80
CA LEU A 114 -3.15 -1.99 1.44
C LEU A 114 -2.65 -3.43 1.25
N ASN A 115 -1.55 -3.81 1.90
CA ASN A 115 -1.09 -5.20 1.91
C ASN A 115 -2.12 -6.15 2.56
N TRP A 116 -2.69 -5.75 3.71
CA TRP A 116 -3.80 -6.50 4.32
C TRP A 116 -5.04 -6.53 3.42
N ALA A 117 -5.41 -5.39 2.83
CA ALA A 117 -6.54 -5.31 1.91
C ALA A 117 -6.35 -6.24 0.71
N GLY A 118 -5.15 -6.30 0.11
CA GLY A 118 -4.86 -7.22 -0.98
C GLY A 118 -5.00 -8.68 -0.59
N PHE A 119 -4.46 -9.09 0.56
CA PHE A 119 -4.65 -10.45 1.06
C PHE A 119 -6.13 -10.78 1.30
N LEU A 120 -6.87 -9.89 1.96
CA LEU A 120 -8.29 -10.09 2.27
C LEU A 120 -9.16 -10.12 1.01
N ALA A 121 -8.84 -9.30 0.00
CA ALA A 121 -9.48 -9.33 -1.30
C ALA A 121 -9.31 -10.69 -2.00
N LEU A 122 -8.14 -11.35 -1.90
CA LEU A 122 -7.97 -12.72 -2.41
C LEU A 122 -8.83 -13.74 -1.65
N VAL A 123 -8.96 -13.60 -0.33
CA VAL A 123 -9.87 -14.46 0.44
C VAL A 123 -11.31 -14.27 -0.02
N VAL A 124 -11.78 -13.03 -0.17
CA VAL A 124 -13.12 -12.71 -0.68
C VAL A 124 -13.31 -13.23 -2.11
N ALA A 125 -12.28 -13.14 -2.97
CA ALA A 125 -12.31 -13.61 -4.34
C ALA A 125 -12.38 -15.13 -4.47
N PHE A 126 -11.78 -15.90 -3.54
CA PHE A 126 -11.72 -17.35 -3.66
C PHE A 126 -12.71 -18.10 -2.76
N VAL A 127 -13.40 -17.41 -1.86
CA VAL A 127 -14.40 -18.00 -0.97
C VAL A 127 -15.79 -17.49 -1.36
N PRO A 128 -16.60 -18.28 -2.09
CA PRO A 128 -17.99 -17.92 -2.37
C PRO A 128 -18.78 -17.65 -1.07
N ASN A 129 -19.66 -16.65 -1.08
CA ASN A 129 -20.55 -16.36 0.04
C ASN A 129 -21.56 -17.51 0.27
N SER A 130 -22.03 -18.12 -0.81
CA SER A 130 -22.94 -19.27 -0.85
C SER A 130 -22.34 -20.59 -0.37
N LEU A 131 -21.00 -20.71 -0.33
CA LEU A 131 -20.27 -21.97 -0.10
C LEU A 131 -20.72 -22.69 1.18
N THR A 132 -21.02 -21.93 2.24
CA THR A 132 -21.50 -22.51 3.50
C THR A 132 -22.85 -23.20 3.31
N ALA A 133 -23.81 -22.51 2.72
CA ALA A 133 -25.16 -23.03 2.50
C ALA A 133 -25.15 -24.23 1.54
N GLU A 134 -24.25 -24.26 0.56
CA GLU A 134 -24.08 -25.40 -0.32
C GLU A 134 -23.53 -26.64 0.42
N LEU A 135 -22.48 -26.47 1.20
CA LEU A 135 -21.86 -27.57 1.95
C LEU A 135 -22.80 -28.14 3.03
N GLU A 136 -23.67 -27.31 3.61
CA GLU A 136 -24.67 -27.76 4.59
C GLU A 136 -25.71 -28.71 3.99
N ARG A 137 -26.01 -28.61 2.69
CA ARG A 137 -26.96 -29.49 1.99
C ARG A 137 -26.38 -30.87 1.66
N LEU A 138 -25.07 -31.02 1.69
CA LEU A 138 -24.35 -32.27 1.39
C LEU A 138 -24.00 -33.01 2.67
N ASP A 139 -23.86 -34.33 2.62
CA ASP A 139 -23.45 -35.16 3.75
C ASP A 139 -22.03 -35.73 3.59
N GLY A 140 -21.45 -36.16 4.72
CA GLY A 140 -20.17 -36.89 4.84
C GLY A 140 -19.16 -36.71 3.70
N ALA A 141 -19.08 -37.74 2.84
CA ALA A 141 -18.11 -37.81 1.76
C ALA A 141 -18.36 -36.78 0.65
N ALA A 142 -19.63 -36.55 0.28
CA ALA A 142 -19.99 -35.57 -0.75
C ALA A 142 -19.60 -34.14 -0.34
N ARG A 143 -19.85 -33.78 0.93
CA ARG A 143 -19.41 -32.50 1.49
C ARG A 143 -17.89 -32.35 1.45
N THR A 144 -17.16 -33.40 1.82
CA THR A 144 -15.70 -33.38 1.84
C THR A 144 -15.12 -33.20 0.43
N GLN A 145 -15.71 -33.86 -0.57
CA GLN A 145 -15.30 -33.73 -1.96
C GLN A 145 -15.62 -32.35 -2.54
N ALA A 146 -16.81 -31.80 -2.24
CA ALA A 146 -17.21 -30.45 -2.67
C ALA A 146 -16.34 -29.35 -2.03
N ALA A 147 -15.88 -29.54 -0.79
CA ALA A 147 -15.01 -28.59 -0.11
C ALA A 147 -13.53 -28.64 -0.57
N LEU A 148 -13.11 -29.72 -1.24
CA LEU A 148 -11.70 -29.95 -1.58
C LEU A 148 -11.08 -28.83 -2.44
N PRO A 149 -11.73 -28.34 -3.52
CA PRO A 149 -11.16 -27.25 -4.33
C PRO A 149 -10.92 -25.98 -3.51
N ALA A 150 -11.90 -25.57 -2.68
CA ALA A 150 -11.76 -24.43 -1.79
C ALA A 150 -10.60 -24.62 -0.80
N ARG A 151 -10.45 -25.81 -0.21
CA ARG A 151 -9.33 -26.14 0.68
C ARG A 151 -7.98 -26.02 -0.02
N ILE A 152 -7.87 -26.53 -1.26
CA ILE A 152 -6.63 -26.44 -2.05
C ILE A 152 -6.29 -24.97 -2.31
N VAL A 153 -7.22 -24.20 -2.86
CA VAL A 153 -6.98 -22.78 -3.21
C VAL A 153 -6.60 -21.96 -1.98
N LEU A 154 -7.32 -22.11 -0.86
CA LEU A 154 -7.05 -21.37 0.36
C LEU A 154 -5.72 -21.78 1.03
N THR A 155 -5.37 -23.07 0.96
CA THR A 155 -4.07 -23.54 1.44
C THR A 155 -2.94 -22.97 0.58
N SER A 156 -3.08 -22.99 -0.75
CA SER A 156 -2.13 -22.37 -1.67
C SER A 156 -1.99 -20.87 -1.42
N LEU A 157 -3.10 -20.17 -1.22
CA LEU A 157 -3.12 -18.74 -0.89
C LEU A 157 -2.36 -18.46 0.40
N LEU A 158 -2.58 -19.24 1.47
CA LEU A 158 -1.86 -19.10 2.74
C LEU A 158 -0.36 -19.33 2.57
N LEU A 159 0.04 -20.38 1.85
CA LEU A 159 1.45 -20.71 1.64
C LEU A 159 2.18 -19.62 0.83
N VAL A 160 1.58 -19.15 -0.26
CA VAL A 160 2.14 -18.08 -1.09
C VAL A 160 2.20 -16.78 -0.30
N SER A 161 1.14 -16.41 0.41
CA SER A 161 1.11 -15.20 1.23
C SER A 161 2.16 -15.24 2.34
N ALA A 162 2.34 -16.39 3.00
CA ALA A 162 3.38 -16.58 4.01
C ALA A 162 4.79 -16.43 3.41
N ALA A 163 5.02 -16.95 2.19
CA ALA A 163 6.28 -16.78 1.49
C ALA A 163 6.56 -15.31 1.13
N VAL A 164 5.55 -14.60 0.61
CA VAL A 164 5.64 -13.15 0.31
C VAL A 164 5.94 -12.35 1.58
N VAL A 165 5.19 -12.57 2.66
CA VAL A 165 5.42 -11.92 3.96
C VAL A 165 6.83 -12.21 4.49
N LEU A 166 7.33 -13.43 4.34
CA LEU A 166 8.69 -13.78 4.75
C LEU A 166 9.75 -13.02 3.94
N VAL A 167 9.56 -12.89 2.62
CA VAL A 167 10.46 -12.13 1.74
C VAL A 167 10.42 -10.65 2.09
N GLU A 168 9.24 -10.07 2.26
CA GLU A 168 9.08 -8.66 2.67
C GLU A 168 9.71 -8.44 4.04
N TRP A 169 9.44 -9.29 5.03
CA TRP A 169 10.05 -9.19 6.34
C TRP A 169 11.58 -9.30 6.33
N ARG A 170 12.19 -9.89 5.29
CA ARG A 170 13.66 -9.90 5.12
C ARG A 170 14.19 -8.65 4.42
N THR A 171 13.41 -8.05 3.53
CA THR A 171 13.86 -6.99 2.62
C THR A 171 13.46 -5.58 3.08
N THR A 172 12.31 -5.43 3.75
CA THR A 172 11.71 -4.13 4.08
C THR A 172 11.50 -3.91 5.58
N ARG A 173 12.33 -4.54 6.44
CA ARG A 173 12.26 -4.41 7.92
C ARG A 173 12.12 -2.98 8.43
N ALA A 174 12.81 -2.04 7.79
CA ALA A 174 12.76 -0.63 8.16
C ALA A 174 11.36 -0.01 7.97
N THR A 175 10.63 -0.38 6.91
CA THR A 175 9.27 0.13 6.64
C THR A 175 8.25 -0.41 7.67
N MET A 176 8.32 -1.70 7.98
CA MET A 176 7.48 -2.31 9.02
C MET A 176 7.77 -1.70 10.40
N HIS A 177 9.05 -1.42 10.69
CA HIS A 177 9.43 -0.72 11.92
C HIS A 177 8.88 0.71 11.96
N ALA A 178 8.95 1.44 10.84
CA ALA A 178 8.40 2.79 10.72
C ALA A 178 6.86 2.80 10.90
N ALA A 179 6.12 1.87 10.29
CA ALA A 179 4.67 1.76 10.49
C ALA A 179 4.31 1.48 11.96
N ARG A 180 5.05 0.56 12.61
CA ARG A 180 4.84 0.20 14.02
C ARG A 180 5.17 1.33 15.00
N THR A 181 6.20 2.12 14.70
CA THR A 181 6.69 3.20 15.58
C THR A 181 6.15 4.57 15.21
N ALA A 182 5.27 4.65 14.21
CA ALA A 182 4.61 5.88 13.81
C ALA A 182 3.89 6.48 15.01
N ARG A 183 4.39 7.64 15.47
CA ARG A 183 3.98 8.31 16.71
C ARG A 183 2.47 8.59 16.76
N ASP A 184 1.87 8.79 15.60
CA ASP A 184 0.46 9.17 15.44
C ASP A 184 -0.40 8.09 14.74
N GLY A 185 0.15 6.88 14.50
CA GLY A 185 -0.49 5.83 13.70
C GLY A 185 -0.21 4.38 14.13
N GLY A 186 0.63 4.15 15.15
CA GLY A 186 0.98 2.79 15.59
C GLY A 186 -0.20 1.93 16.07
N TRP A 187 -1.33 2.56 16.48
CA TRP A 187 -2.55 1.83 16.81
C TRP A 187 -3.21 1.19 15.58
N VAL A 188 -3.12 1.82 14.40
CA VAL A 188 -3.64 1.27 13.13
C VAL A 188 -2.92 -0.02 12.79
N PHE A 189 -1.59 -0.04 12.95
CA PHE A 189 -0.77 -1.23 12.76
C PHE A 189 -1.28 -2.39 13.65
N TRP A 190 -1.46 -2.14 14.94
CA TRP A 190 -1.92 -3.19 15.86
C TRP A 190 -3.37 -3.61 15.61
N LEU A 191 -4.28 -2.66 15.35
CA LEU A 191 -5.66 -2.96 15.01
C LEU A 191 -5.72 -3.88 13.79
N MET A 192 -5.03 -3.51 12.70
CA MET A 192 -5.01 -4.31 11.47
C MET A 192 -4.29 -5.64 11.64
N THR A 193 -3.21 -5.69 12.42
CA THR A 193 -2.56 -6.96 12.76
C THR A 193 -3.55 -7.90 13.47
N VAL A 194 -4.27 -7.40 14.47
CA VAL A 194 -5.22 -8.22 15.24
C VAL A 194 -6.40 -8.66 14.37
N LEU A 195 -7.01 -7.76 13.61
CA LEU A 195 -8.13 -8.09 12.73
C LEU A 195 -7.72 -9.05 11.62
N GLY A 196 -6.60 -8.79 10.95
CA GLY A 196 -6.07 -9.65 9.90
C GLY A 196 -5.70 -11.03 10.41
N LEU A 197 -5.01 -11.12 11.56
CA LEU A 197 -4.70 -12.40 12.20
C LEU A 197 -5.96 -13.13 12.69
N ALA A 198 -7.01 -12.43 13.11
CA ALA A 198 -8.28 -13.05 13.46
C ALA A 198 -8.94 -13.72 12.23
N VAL A 199 -8.88 -13.08 11.06
CA VAL A 199 -9.35 -13.69 9.79
C VAL A 199 -8.47 -14.87 9.38
N VAL A 200 -7.15 -14.76 9.50
CA VAL A 200 -6.22 -15.88 9.23
C VAL A 200 -6.47 -17.03 10.19
N ALA A 201 -6.69 -16.77 11.47
CA ALA A 201 -7.01 -17.79 12.47
C ALA A 201 -8.34 -18.47 12.14
N LEU A 202 -9.38 -17.70 11.79
CA LEU A 202 -10.66 -18.23 11.33
C LEU A 202 -10.46 -19.13 10.10
N LEU A 203 -9.69 -18.67 9.11
CA LEU A 203 -9.34 -19.43 7.91
C LEU A 203 -8.65 -20.76 8.25
N VAL A 204 -7.61 -20.73 9.08
CA VAL A 204 -6.88 -21.95 9.49
C VAL A 204 -7.79 -22.91 10.25
N VAL A 205 -8.62 -22.40 11.16
CA VAL A 205 -9.62 -23.21 11.87
C VAL A 205 -10.57 -23.89 10.89
N ARG A 206 -11.10 -23.15 9.88
CA ARG A 206 -11.98 -23.73 8.85
C ARG A 206 -11.28 -24.76 7.98
N LEU A 207 -9.98 -24.61 7.72
CA LEU A 207 -9.20 -25.56 6.93
C LEU A 207 -8.88 -26.86 7.68
N VAL A 208 -8.57 -26.80 8.98
CA VAL A 208 -8.12 -27.98 9.74
C VAL A 208 -9.30 -28.80 10.28
N GLN A 209 -10.41 -28.16 10.63
CA GLN A 209 -11.54 -28.88 11.20
C GLN A 209 -12.20 -29.81 10.15
N PRO A 210 -12.41 -31.11 10.49
CA PRO A 210 -13.10 -32.05 9.61
C PRO A 210 -14.60 -31.71 9.50
N GLY A 211 -15.16 -31.78 8.29
CA GLY A 211 -16.61 -31.60 8.06
C GLY A 211 -17.13 -30.16 8.21
N THR A 212 -16.25 -29.16 8.28
CA THR A 212 -16.63 -27.75 8.45
C THR A 212 -17.24 -27.13 7.22
N THR A 213 -18.13 -26.19 7.51
CA THR A 213 -18.54 -25.12 6.60
C THR A 213 -17.52 -23.99 6.64
N PHE A 214 -17.51 -23.14 5.61
CA PHE A 214 -16.69 -21.91 5.57
C PHE A 214 -17.44 -20.72 6.19
N ALA A 215 -18.28 -20.99 7.19
CA ALA A 215 -19.18 -19.99 7.76
C ALA A 215 -18.40 -18.79 8.29
N TRP A 216 -18.94 -17.60 8.00
CA TRP A 216 -18.39 -16.28 8.35
C TRP A 216 -17.06 -15.90 7.68
N LEU A 217 -16.39 -16.80 6.96
CA LEU A 217 -15.07 -16.49 6.38
C LEU A 217 -15.15 -15.37 5.34
N HIS A 218 -16.10 -15.47 4.40
CA HIS A 218 -16.32 -14.44 3.39
C HIS A 218 -16.70 -13.09 4.03
N GLY A 219 -17.75 -13.08 4.86
CA GLY A 219 -18.23 -11.87 5.51
C GLY A 219 -17.19 -11.20 6.42
N ALA A 220 -16.45 -11.97 7.23
CA ALA A 220 -15.38 -11.43 8.06
C ALA A 220 -14.24 -10.84 7.21
N ALA A 221 -13.83 -11.52 6.14
CA ALA A 221 -12.81 -11.01 5.23
C ALA A 221 -13.27 -9.73 4.52
N ALA A 222 -14.52 -9.66 4.06
CA ALA A 222 -15.10 -8.48 3.41
C ALA A 222 -15.19 -7.27 4.35
N ILE A 223 -15.62 -7.47 5.60
CA ILE A 223 -15.68 -6.39 6.60
C ILE A 223 -14.26 -5.86 6.87
N VAL A 224 -13.31 -6.75 7.18
CA VAL A 224 -11.94 -6.32 7.48
C VAL A 224 -11.27 -5.70 6.25
N LEU A 225 -11.59 -6.16 5.03
CA LEU A 225 -11.15 -5.54 3.78
C LEU A 225 -11.60 -4.07 3.71
N ILE A 226 -12.89 -3.80 3.90
CA ILE A 226 -13.44 -2.43 3.86
C ILE A 226 -12.78 -1.56 4.94
N VAL A 227 -12.64 -2.07 6.18
CA VAL A 227 -11.95 -1.34 7.25
C VAL A 227 -10.50 -1.03 6.87
N SER A 228 -9.80 -1.99 6.26
CA SER A 228 -8.41 -1.79 5.82
C SER A 228 -8.30 -0.70 4.75
N LEU A 229 -9.20 -0.70 3.76
CA LEU A 229 -9.27 0.34 2.73
C LEU A 229 -9.61 1.71 3.34
N ALA A 230 -10.58 1.78 4.26
CA ALA A 230 -10.94 3.03 4.93
C ALA A 230 -9.76 3.61 5.73
N LEU A 231 -8.95 2.76 6.39
CA LEU A 231 -7.74 3.20 7.09
C LEU A 231 -6.63 3.64 6.13
N ALA A 232 -6.50 2.99 4.97
CA ALA A 232 -5.58 3.44 3.92
C ALA A 232 -5.93 4.86 3.46
N VAL A 233 -7.21 5.12 3.15
CA VAL A 233 -7.70 6.45 2.78
C VAL A 233 -7.50 7.46 3.92
N LEU A 234 -7.81 7.06 5.17
CA LEU A 234 -7.65 7.92 6.34
C LEU A 234 -6.19 8.37 6.54
N SER A 235 -5.23 7.51 6.21
CA SER A 235 -3.80 7.81 6.36
C SER A 235 -3.30 8.97 5.48
N HIS A 236 -4.02 9.31 4.42
CA HIS A 236 -3.78 10.53 3.62
C HIS A 236 -4.37 11.80 4.26
N GLY A 237 -5.34 11.62 5.15
CA GLY A 237 -5.99 12.68 5.91
C GLY A 237 -5.30 13.01 7.23
N TRP A 238 -4.48 12.08 7.75
CA TRP A 238 -3.93 12.10 9.11
C TRP A 238 -2.54 11.45 9.18
N PRO A 239 -1.54 12.06 9.87
CA PRO A 239 -1.61 13.31 10.64
C PRO A 239 -1.66 14.54 9.77
N ALA A 240 -2.27 15.62 10.26
CA ALA A 240 -2.37 16.86 9.51
C ALA A 240 -0.98 17.50 9.31
N THR A 241 -0.59 17.72 8.05
CA THR A 241 0.53 18.61 7.70
C THR A 241 0.01 20.04 7.53
N ASP A 242 0.81 21.04 7.88
CA ASP A 242 0.43 22.47 7.89
C ASP A 242 0.38 23.12 6.49
N ALA A 243 0.69 22.38 5.42
CA ALA A 243 0.73 22.92 4.07
C ALA A 243 -0.68 23.29 3.54
N ALA A 244 -0.83 24.52 3.05
CA ALA A 244 -2.11 25.05 2.57
C ALA A 244 -2.66 24.33 1.32
N SER A 245 -1.78 23.85 0.43
CA SER A 245 -2.12 23.09 -0.78
C SER A 245 -2.76 21.73 -0.47
N ASP A 246 -2.55 21.19 0.73
CA ASP A 246 -3.05 19.87 1.14
C ASP A 246 -4.47 19.89 1.73
N ARG A 247 -5.02 21.05 2.08
CA ARG A 247 -6.30 21.12 2.83
C ARG A 247 -7.53 20.65 2.04
N ARG A 248 -7.54 20.80 0.71
CA ARG A 248 -8.65 20.30 -0.13
C ARG A 248 -8.62 18.78 -0.19
N TYR A 249 -7.49 18.20 -0.59
CA TYR A 249 -7.32 16.75 -0.69
C TYR A 249 -7.52 16.07 0.68
N ARG A 250 -6.98 16.66 1.76
CA ARG A 250 -7.23 16.18 3.13
C ARG A 250 -8.72 16.06 3.45
N ARG A 251 -9.51 17.08 3.14
CA ARG A 251 -10.97 17.03 3.36
C ARG A 251 -11.64 15.94 2.52
N ILE A 252 -11.21 15.76 1.27
CA ILE A 252 -11.72 14.68 0.41
C ILE A 252 -11.43 13.32 1.06
N TYR A 253 -10.17 13.04 1.43
CA TYR A 253 -9.81 11.76 2.05
C TYR A 253 -10.55 11.49 3.36
N LEU A 254 -10.64 12.50 4.25
CA LEU A 254 -11.41 12.36 5.49
C LEU A 254 -12.91 12.12 5.23
N THR A 255 -13.47 12.77 4.22
CA THR A 255 -14.88 12.56 3.83
C THR A 255 -15.07 11.16 3.28
N VAL A 256 -14.22 10.71 2.35
CA VAL A 256 -14.29 9.37 1.78
C VAL A 256 -14.16 8.31 2.87
N ALA A 257 -13.15 8.40 3.75
CA ALA A 257 -12.97 7.46 4.85
C ALA A 257 -14.20 7.44 5.80
N ALA A 258 -14.77 8.61 6.12
CA ALA A 258 -15.98 8.68 6.94
C ALA A 258 -17.20 8.05 6.25
N LEU A 259 -17.35 8.23 4.94
CA LEU A 259 -18.43 7.64 4.16
C LEU A 259 -18.28 6.11 4.01
N MET A 260 -17.05 5.59 3.95
CA MET A 260 -16.80 4.14 3.97
C MET A 260 -17.21 3.53 5.33
N VAL A 261 -16.83 4.20 6.44
CA VAL A 261 -17.27 3.76 7.77
C VAL A 261 -18.79 3.86 7.91
N ALA A 262 -19.41 4.91 7.36
CA ALA A 262 -20.85 5.07 7.37
C ALA A 262 -21.55 3.94 6.60
N GLY A 263 -21.04 3.49 5.45
CA GLY A 263 -21.57 2.35 4.71
C GLY A 263 -21.64 1.09 5.58
N LEU A 264 -20.53 0.76 6.25
CA LEU A 264 -20.45 -0.40 7.15
C LEU A 264 -21.41 -0.30 8.35
N VAL A 265 -21.61 0.90 8.90
CA VAL A 265 -22.49 1.12 10.07
C VAL A 265 -23.96 1.17 9.69
N LEU A 266 -24.30 1.68 8.51
CA LEU A 266 -25.67 1.83 8.03
C LEU A 266 -26.25 0.52 7.49
N TRP A 267 -25.40 -0.39 7.00
CA TRP A 267 -25.83 -1.68 6.47
C TRP A 267 -26.81 -2.45 7.38
N PRO A 268 -26.52 -2.69 8.68
CA PRO A 268 -27.44 -3.41 9.57
C PRO A 268 -28.75 -2.66 9.84
N ALA A 269 -28.79 -1.34 9.63
CA ALA A 269 -30.02 -0.56 9.76
C ALA A 269 -30.91 -0.72 8.53
N LEU A 270 -30.31 -0.78 7.33
CA LEU A 270 -31.01 -1.05 6.08
C LEU A 270 -31.61 -2.46 6.06
N GLU A 271 -30.87 -3.47 6.53
CA GLU A 271 -31.40 -4.83 6.67
C GLU A 271 -32.60 -4.88 7.63
N ARG A 272 -32.50 -4.20 8.79
CA ARG A 272 -33.62 -4.13 9.75
C ARG A 272 -34.84 -3.38 9.20
N ALA A 273 -34.65 -2.50 8.22
CA ALA A 273 -35.73 -1.82 7.53
C ALA A 273 -36.37 -2.67 6.41
N GLY A 274 -35.88 -3.88 6.16
CA GLY A 274 -36.42 -4.81 5.16
C GLY A 274 -35.94 -4.55 3.74
N VAL A 275 -34.77 -3.91 3.57
CA VAL A 275 -34.14 -3.74 2.26
C VAL A 275 -33.34 -5.01 1.94
N ASP A 276 -33.86 -5.84 1.04
CA ASP A 276 -33.24 -7.13 0.68
C ASP A 276 -31.87 -6.97 0.00
N GLU A 277 -31.67 -5.87 -0.72
CA GLU A 277 -30.44 -5.53 -1.46
C GLU A 277 -29.49 -4.64 -0.65
N ALA A 278 -29.67 -4.56 0.67
CA ALA A 278 -28.87 -3.67 1.53
C ALA A 278 -27.36 -3.91 1.39
N ILE A 279 -26.93 -5.16 1.25
CA ILE A 279 -25.52 -5.52 1.05
C ILE A 279 -25.04 -5.00 -0.30
N LEU A 280 -25.75 -5.28 -1.40
CA LEU A 280 -25.41 -4.79 -2.74
C LEU A 280 -25.25 -3.27 -2.78
N VAL A 281 -26.18 -2.54 -2.16
CA VAL A 281 -26.12 -1.07 -2.08
C VAL A 281 -24.85 -0.61 -1.38
N VAL A 282 -24.49 -1.24 -0.27
CA VAL A 282 -23.27 -0.92 0.49
C VAL A 282 -22.02 -1.29 -0.30
N GLU A 283 -21.99 -2.43 -0.98
CA GLU A 283 -20.84 -2.81 -1.82
C GLU A 283 -20.64 -1.87 -3.01
N TRP A 284 -21.72 -1.46 -3.70
CA TRP A 284 -21.64 -0.45 -4.76
C TRP A 284 -21.13 0.88 -4.22
N TRP A 285 -21.64 1.29 -3.06
CA TRP A 285 -21.21 2.49 -2.37
C TRP A 285 -19.72 2.46 -2.04
N GLU A 286 -19.22 1.38 -1.43
CA GLU A 286 -17.80 1.21 -1.10
C GLU A 286 -16.91 1.19 -2.35
N ILE A 287 -17.33 0.52 -3.42
CA ILE A 287 -16.58 0.49 -4.68
C ILE A 287 -16.51 1.90 -5.31
N VAL A 288 -17.62 2.64 -5.32
CA VAL A 288 -17.63 4.02 -5.83
C VAL A 288 -16.68 4.90 -5.02
N LEU A 289 -16.69 4.79 -3.69
CA LEU A 289 -15.77 5.54 -2.82
C LEU A 289 -14.30 5.15 -3.05
N PHE A 290 -14.03 3.86 -3.25
CA PHE A 290 -12.70 3.36 -3.63
C PHE A 290 -12.24 3.95 -4.97
N ILE A 291 -13.11 3.99 -5.98
CA ILE A 291 -12.83 4.63 -7.27
C ILE A 291 -12.56 6.13 -7.08
N VAL A 292 -13.38 6.83 -6.31
CA VAL A 292 -13.19 8.27 -6.01
C VAL A 292 -11.83 8.52 -5.37
N PHE A 293 -11.41 7.68 -4.42
CA PHE A 293 -10.09 7.75 -3.81
C PHE A 293 -8.98 7.59 -4.86
N TRP A 294 -9.00 6.52 -5.66
CA TRP A 294 -7.93 6.27 -6.63
C TRP A 294 -7.91 7.27 -7.79
N VAL A 295 -9.05 7.79 -8.22
CA VAL A 295 -9.11 8.91 -9.18
C VAL A 295 -8.48 10.15 -8.57
N THR A 296 -8.82 10.47 -7.32
CA THR A 296 -8.25 11.62 -6.59
C THR A 296 -6.74 11.48 -6.47
N GLU A 297 -6.24 10.30 -6.11
CA GLU A 297 -4.81 10.02 -5.99
C GLU A 297 -4.10 10.02 -7.35
N THR A 298 -4.78 9.55 -8.40
CA THR A 298 -4.28 9.64 -9.77
C THR A 298 -4.07 11.08 -10.19
N VAL A 299 -5.07 11.95 -9.98
CA VAL A 299 -5.03 13.36 -10.36
C VAL A 299 -4.03 14.14 -9.50
N ARG A 300 -4.00 13.89 -8.19
CA ARG A 300 -3.12 14.58 -7.24
C ARG A 300 -1.65 14.40 -7.60
N THR A 301 -1.25 13.19 -8.00
CA THR A 301 0.16 12.84 -8.27
C THR A 301 0.38 12.54 -9.76
N TRP A 302 -0.37 13.22 -10.63
CA TRP A 302 -0.18 13.12 -12.08
C TRP A 302 0.94 14.03 -12.55
N ASP A 303 2.12 13.44 -12.81
CA ASP A 303 3.22 14.13 -13.49
C ASP A 303 3.35 13.64 -14.95
N PRO A 304 3.51 14.55 -15.93
CA PRO A 304 3.82 14.17 -17.31
C PRO A 304 5.15 13.40 -17.34
N VAL A 305 5.09 12.10 -17.65
CA VAL A 305 6.29 11.29 -17.87
C VAL A 305 6.75 11.56 -19.31
N ALA A 306 7.76 12.42 -19.47
CA ALA A 306 8.54 12.44 -20.70
C ALA A 306 9.39 11.16 -20.71
N ILE A 307 8.98 10.17 -21.52
CA ILE A 307 9.86 9.04 -21.81
C ILE A 307 10.84 9.56 -22.85
N GLU A 308 12.03 9.96 -22.41
CA GLU A 308 13.18 10.17 -23.29
C GLU A 308 13.28 8.91 -24.17
N PRO A 309 13.32 9.02 -25.52
CA PRO A 309 13.48 7.86 -26.37
C PRO A 309 14.66 7.05 -25.87
N LEU A 310 14.46 5.75 -25.66
CA LEU A 310 15.51 4.83 -25.28
C LEU A 310 16.68 5.07 -26.25
N HIS A 311 17.78 5.64 -25.76
CA HIS A 311 18.99 5.83 -26.56
C HIS A 311 19.46 4.42 -26.92
N LEU A 312 18.99 3.91 -28.06
CA LEU A 312 19.61 2.77 -28.70
C LEU A 312 21.07 3.19 -28.91
N PRO A 313 22.05 2.39 -28.46
CA PRO A 313 23.44 2.71 -28.73
C PRO A 313 23.57 2.98 -30.22
N ASP A 314 24.12 4.15 -30.57
CA ASP A 314 24.25 4.60 -31.95
C ASP A 314 24.77 3.43 -32.81
N GLU A 315 24.10 3.20 -33.94
CA GLU A 315 24.56 2.31 -35.01
C GLU A 315 26.10 2.43 -35.17
N PRO A 316 26.86 1.33 -35.28
CA PRO A 316 28.31 1.35 -35.33
C PRO A 316 28.82 2.05 -36.60
N GLY A 317 28.92 3.38 -36.54
CA GLY A 317 29.26 4.21 -37.69
C GLY A 317 30.02 5.49 -37.37
N THR A 318 30.08 5.94 -36.11
CA THR A 318 30.90 7.11 -35.74
C THR A 318 32.27 6.67 -35.20
N PRO A 319 33.39 7.02 -35.87
CA PRO A 319 34.71 6.67 -35.39
C PRO A 319 35.01 7.41 -34.08
N VAL A 320 35.33 6.64 -33.04
CA VAL A 320 35.83 7.15 -31.76
C VAL A 320 37.10 7.97 -32.02
N PRO A 321 37.18 9.24 -31.59
CA PRO A 321 38.41 10.02 -31.73
C PRO A 321 39.54 9.37 -30.91
N PRO A 322 40.80 9.36 -31.40
CA PRO A 322 41.87 8.64 -30.72
C PRO A 322 42.10 9.20 -29.32
N LEU A 323 42.19 8.30 -28.34
CA LEU A 323 42.58 8.60 -26.96
C LEU A 323 43.89 9.40 -26.95
N ALA A 324 43.86 10.58 -26.34
CA ALA A 324 45.05 11.40 -26.15
C ALA A 324 46.09 10.62 -25.32
N PRO A 325 47.38 10.70 -25.69
CA PRO A 325 48.42 9.95 -24.99
C PRO A 325 48.55 10.41 -23.53
N PRO A 326 48.91 9.49 -22.60
CA PRO A 326 48.99 9.79 -21.18
C PRO A 326 50.03 10.88 -20.90
N GLN A 327 49.62 11.92 -20.18
CA GLN A 327 50.54 12.95 -19.73
C GLN A 327 51.53 12.35 -18.71
N ARG A 328 52.83 12.52 -18.97
CA ARG A 328 53.87 12.06 -18.04
C ARG A 328 53.84 12.91 -16.76
N PRO A 329 54.08 12.31 -15.57
CA PRO A 329 54.19 13.06 -14.32
C PRO A 329 55.34 14.07 -14.38
N ALA A 330 55.10 15.29 -13.92
CA ALA A 330 56.13 16.32 -13.78
C ALA A 330 57.17 15.89 -12.73
N THR A 331 58.45 15.97 -13.09
CA THR A 331 59.58 15.74 -12.18
C THR A 331 59.69 16.88 -11.16
N PRO A 332 59.96 16.60 -9.87
CA PRO A 332 60.19 17.65 -8.88
C PRO A 332 61.56 18.29 -9.10
N ARG A 333 61.62 19.63 -9.05
CA ARG A 333 62.88 20.40 -9.05
C ARG A 333 63.65 20.17 -7.74
N PRO A 334 64.99 20.09 -7.76
CA PRO A 334 65.78 20.03 -6.54
C PRO A 334 65.83 21.42 -5.88
N HIS A 335 65.56 21.46 -4.58
CA HIS A 335 65.83 22.63 -3.74
C HIS A 335 67.34 22.78 -3.57
N GLY A 336 67.91 23.85 -4.14
CA GLY A 336 69.25 24.31 -3.82
C GLY A 336 69.24 25.09 -2.50
N ALA A 337 70.12 24.70 -1.58
CA ALA A 337 70.59 25.52 -0.46
C ALA A 337 71.41 26.72 -0.99
N PRO A 338 71.50 27.80 -0.22
CA PRO A 338 72.69 27.96 0.62
C PRO A 338 72.40 27.98 2.12
#